data_AF-A0A0G4MD51-F1
#
_entry.id   AF-A0A0G4MD51-F1
#
_cell.length_a   1.000
_cell.length_b   1.000
_cell.length_c   1.000
_cell.angle_alpha   90.00
_cell.angle_beta   90.00
_cell.angle_gamma   90.00
#
_symmetry.space_group_name_H-M   'P 1'
#
loop_
_entity.id
_entity.type
_entity.pdbx_description
1 polymer ?
#
loop_
_entity_poly.entity_id
_entity_poly.type
_entity_poly.pdbx_seq_one_letter_code
_entity_poly.pdbx_strand_id
1 'polypeptide(L)'
;MLLDNAEDAQRLVREPSSDERARAAATALSDTETSVSLLTPKLAFGAMSPQSAKTLSLAYTQRAAIYHTTSKLIGENHVAVGQDREESSWAKIDFEEAASRDFAMGGRLGNEIAKGLAVSTNPTAKLCGQMVREAMKKEYGPDYGN
;
A
#
# COMPACT_ATOMS: atom_id res chain seq x y z
N MET A 1 4.91 19.50 -13.00
CA MET A 1 3.71 20.34 -12.93
C MET A 1 2.50 19.60 -13.51
N LEU A 2 2.15 18.42 -12.96
CA LEU A 2 1.01 17.59 -13.38
C LEU A 2 0.38 16.85 -12.19
N LEU A 3 0.42 17.44 -10.99
CA LEU A 3 -0.30 16.92 -9.82
C LEU A 3 -1.03 18.02 -9.02
N ASP A 4 -1.07 19.26 -9.52
CA ASP A 4 -1.70 20.36 -8.77
C ASP A 4 -3.21 20.53 -9.08
N ASN A 5 -3.79 19.72 -9.98
CA ASN A 5 -5.18 19.89 -10.46
C ASN A 5 -6.05 18.62 -10.44
N ALA A 6 -5.55 17.50 -9.92
CA ALA A 6 -6.29 16.24 -9.89
C ALA A 6 -6.92 15.92 -8.51
N GLU A 7 -6.56 16.67 -7.46
CA GLU A 7 -6.89 16.28 -6.07
C GLU A 7 -8.36 16.45 -5.67
N ASP A 8 -9.18 17.20 -6.43
CA ASP A 8 -10.51 17.65 -5.98
C ASP A 8 -11.71 17.23 -6.84
N ALA A 9 -11.51 16.72 -8.06
CA ALA A 9 -12.63 16.55 -9.00
C ALA A 9 -13.66 15.46 -8.61
N GLN A 10 -13.33 14.57 -7.67
CA GLN A 10 -14.17 13.42 -7.30
C GLN A 10 -14.51 13.32 -5.80
N ARG A 11 -14.13 14.32 -4.99
CA ARG A 11 -14.48 14.30 -3.57
C ARG A 11 -15.97 14.63 -3.41
N LEU A 12 -16.73 13.70 -2.82
CA LEU A 12 -18.13 13.95 -2.45
C LEU A 12 -18.23 15.05 -1.38
N VAL A 13 -17.26 15.10 -0.46
CA VAL A 13 -17.13 16.14 0.56
C VAL A 13 -15.85 16.93 0.29
N ARG A 14 -15.98 18.23 0.02
CA ARG A 14 -14.85 19.10 -0.37
C ARG A 14 -13.87 19.35 0.78
N GLU A 15 -14.41 19.69 1.95
CA GLU A 15 -13.64 20.06 3.14
C GLU A 15 -14.14 19.28 4.37
N PRO A 16 -13.92 17.96 4.42
CA PRO A 16 -14.30 17.19 5.59
C PRO A 16 -13.50 17.63 6.82
N SER A 17 -14.14 17.61 7.98
CA SER A 17 -13.46 17.92 9.25
C SER A 17 -12.32 16.93 9.52
N SER A 18 -11.37 17.29 10.39
CA SER A 18 -10.29 16.37 10.80
C SER A 18 -10.85 15.07 11.37
N ASP A 19 -11.88 15.17 12.22
CA ASP A 19 -12.51 14.01 12.85
C ASP A 19 -13.25 13.13 11.83
N GLU A 20 -13.89 13.73 10.83
CA GLU A 20 -14.57 12.99 9.77
C GLU A 20 -13.57 12.23 8.91
N ARG A 21 -12.43 12.85 8.55
CA ARG A 21 -11.33 12.17 7.85
C ARG A 21 -10.77 11.01 8.67
N ALA A 22 -10.50 11.23 9.96
CA ALA A 22 -9.98 10.20 10.84
C ALA A 22 -10.96 9.02 11.00
N ARG A 23 -12.26 9.30 11.16
CA ARG A 23 -13.31 8.25 11.20
C ARG A 23 -13.38 7.47 9.89
N ALA A 24 -13.42 8.16 8.75
CA ALA A 24 -13.48 7.49 7.45
C ALA A 24 -12.26 6.60 7.19
N ALA A 25 -11.06 7.07 7.54
CA ALA A 25 -9.84 6.29 7.45
C ALA A 25 -9.88 5.05 8.37
N ALA A 26 -10.30 5.23 9.63
CA ALA A 26 -10.44 4.13 10.58
C ALA A 26 -11.46 3.08 10.12
N THR A 27 -12.61 3.51 9.59
CA THR A 27 -13.62 2.61 9.01
C THR A 27 -13.06 1.83 7.83
N ALA A 28 -12.45 2.51 6.86
CA ALA A 28 -11.88 1.85 5.68
C ALA A 28 -10.81 0.80 6.04
N LEU A 29 -9.91 1.14 6.97
CA LEU A 29 -8.89 0.20 7.45
C LEU A 29 -9.53 -0.99 8.18
N SER A 30 -10.43 -0.73 9.14
CA SER A 30 -11.14 -1.77 9.90
C SER A 30 -11.93 -2.73 9.00
N ASP A 31 -12.59 -2.22 7.96
CA ASP A 31 -13.38 -3.04 7.03
C ASP A 31 -12.48 -3.96 6.20
N THR A 32 -11.34 -3.46 5.73
CA THR A 32 -10.35 -4.30 5.01
C THR A 32 -9.70 -5.33 5.92
N GLU A 33 -9.36 -4.96 7.16
CA GLU A 33 -8.83 -5.88 8.18
C GLU A 33 -9.81 -6.99 8.52
N THR A 34 -11.07 -6.63 8.73
CA THR A 34 -12.16 -7.57 9.00
C THR A 34 -12.35 -8.51 7.82
N SER A 35 -12.36 -8.00 6.59
CA SER A 35 -12.45 -8.81 5.38
C SER A 35 -11.30 -9.80 5.25
N VAL A 36 -10.07 -9.36 5.51
CA VAL A 36 -8.88 -10.22 5.52
C VAL A 36 -9.01 -11.30 6.59
N SER A 37 -9.38 -10.93 7.81
CA SER A 37 -9.55 -11.86 8.94
C SER A 37 -10.60 -12.93 8.66
N LEU A 38 -11.75 -12.55 8.12
CA LEU A 38 -12.86 -13.46 7.84
C LEU A 38 -12.58 -14.41 6.67
N LEU A 39 -11.84 -13.96 5.65
CA LEU A 39 -11.60 -14.74 4.43
C LEU A 39 -10.28 -15.52 4.46
N THR A 40 -9.34 -15.19 5.34
CA THR A 40 -8.08 -15.93 5.46
C THR A 40 -8.35 -17.32 6.01
N PRO A 41 -7.99 -18.40 5.30
CA PRO A 41 -8.20 -19.76 5.79
C PRO A 41 -7.35 -20.00 7.03
N LYS A 42 -7.92 -20.65 8.04
CA LYS A 42 -7.20 -21.00 9.28
C LYS A 42 -6.06 -21.98 9.07
N LEU A 43 -6.05 -22.68 7.94
CA LEU A 43 -5.01 -23.60 7.51
C LEU A 43 -4.32 -23.01 6.28
N ALA A 44 -2.98 -23.02 6.25
CA ALA A 44 -2.17 -22.40 5.20
C ALA A 44 -2.49 -22.88 3.76
N PHE A 45 -3.17 -24.02 3.63
CA PHE A 45 -3.61 -24.61 2.36
C PHE A 45 -5.10 -25.00 2.37
N GLY A 46 -5.89 -24.33 3.20
CA GLY A 46 -7.34 -24.54 3.25
C GLY A 46 -7.97 -24.25 1.89
N ALA A 47 -8.89 -25.12 1.46
CA ALA A 47 -9.65 -24.88 0.24
C ALA A 47 -10.41 -23.56 0.34
N MET A 48 -10.26 -22.71 -0.67
CA MET A 48 -10.92 -21.43 -0.76
C MET A 48 -11.71 -21.36 -2.05
N SER A 49 -12.95 -20.85 -1.99
CA SER A 49 -13.72 -20.62 -3.20
C SER A 49 -13.07 -19.53 -4.07
N PRO A 50 -13.21 -19.58 -5.41
CA PRO A 50 -12.69 -18.53 -6.28
C PRO A 50 -13.21 -17.12 -5.92
N GLN A 51 -14.47 -17.03 -5.49
CA GLN A 51 -15.07 -15.78 -5.06
C GLN A 51 -14.42 -15.24 -3.78
N SER A 52 -14.20 -16.10 -2.78
CA SER A 52 -13.50 -15.73 -1.54
C SER A 52 -12.06 -15.29 -1.82
N ALA A 53 -11.35 -15.97 -2.72
CA ALA A 53 -9.99 -15.62 -3.12
C ALA A 53 -9.94 -14.25 -3.80
N LYS A 54 -10.89 -13.99 -4.70
CA LYS A 54 -11.03 -12.69 -5.36
C LYS A 54 -11.30 -11.58 -4.36
N THR A 55 -12.23 -11.76 -3.44
CA THR A 55 -12.53 -10.74 -2.41
C THR A 55 -11.35 -10.51 -1.47
N LEU A 56 -10.69 -11.57 -1.01
CA LEU A 56 -9.50 -11.46 -0.16
C LEU A 56 -8.37 -10.73 -0.89
N SER A 57 -8.16 -11.05 -2.17
CA SER A 57 -7.18 -10.38 -3.01
C SER A 57 -7.45 -8.88 -3.16
N LEU A 58 -8.73 -8.50 -3.35
CA LEU A 58 -9.15 -7.10 -3.40
C LEU A 58 -8.94 -6.38 -2.06
N ALA A 59 -9.29 -7.02 -0.94
CA ALA A 59 -9.11 -6.45 0.39
C ALA A 59 -7.63 -6.13 0.68
N TYR A 60 -6.72 -7.08 0.39
CA TYR A 60 -5.28 -6.82 0.47
C TYR A 60 -4.84 -5.68 -0.45
N THR A 61 -5.31 -5.66 -1.71
CA THR A 61 -4.91 -4.63 -2.68
C THR A 61 -5.39 -3.24 -2.27
N GLN A 62 -6.60 -3.12 -1.73
CA GLN A 62 -7.16 -1.85 -1.26
C GLN A 62 -6.41 -1.33 -0.04
N ARG A 63 -6.15 -2.19 0.96
CA ARG A 63 -5.37 -1.81 2.13
C ARG A 63 -3.94 -1.42 1.75
N ALA A 64 -3.32 -2.18 0.85
CA ALA A 64 -2.02 -1.84 0.27
C ALA A 64 -2.02 -0.48 -0.45
N ALA A 65 -3.09 -0.14 -1.17
CA ALA A 65 -3.21 1.14 -1.86
C ALA A 65 -3.30 2.31 -0.87
N ILE A 66 -4.03 2.14 0.25
CA ILE A 66 -4.07 3.13 1.35
C ILE A 66 -2.66 3.31 1.91
N TYR A 67 -2.00 2.24 2.34
CA TYR A 67 -0.65 2.33 2.91
C TYR A 67 0.38 2.88 1.92
N HIS A 68 0.33 2.47 0.66
CA HIS A 68 1.24 2.96 -0.37
C HIS A 68 1.05 4.45 -0.61
N THR A 69 -0.20 4.91 -0.74
CA THR A 69 -0.50 6.34 -0.94
C THR A 69 -0.08 7.14 0.29
N THR A 70 -0.37 6.65 1.50
CA THR A 70 0.09 7.27 2.75
C THR A 70 1.61 7.36 2.77
N SER A 71 2.37 6.32 2.38
CA SER A 71 3.84 6.38 2.35
C SER A 71 4.40 7.46 1.41
N LYS A 72 3.64 7.87 0.39
CA LYS A 72 4.02 8.95 -0.54
C LYS A 72 3.70 10.34 0.00
N LEU A 73 2.67 10.44 0.83
CA LEU A 73 2.17 11.71 1.37
C LEU A 73 2.68 12.00 2.79
N ILE A 74 3.04 10.96 3.55
CA ILE A 74 3.59 11.06 4.90
C ILE A 74 5.03 11.58 4.80
N GLY A 75 5.15 12.90 4.86
CA GLY A 75 6.42 13.59 5.08
C GLY A 75 6.85 13.45 6.54
N GLU A 76 7.09 14.58 7.20
CA GLU A 76 7.33 14.64 8.66
C GLU A 76 6.02 14.70 9.48
N ASN A 77 4.88 14.71 8.81
CA ASN A 77 3.57 14.84 9.43
C ASN A 77 3.05 13.50 9.98
N HIS A 78 2.29 13.58 11.07
CA HIS A 78 1.53 12.45 11.61
C HIS A 78 0.30 12.13 10.73
N VAL A 79 -0.09 10.85 10.70
CA VAL A 79 -1.28 10.41 9.96
C VAL A 79 -2.55 10.79 10.72
N ALA A 80 -3.58 11.24 10.00
CA ALA A 80 -4.89 11.54 10.56
C ALA A 80 -5.71 10.25 10.80
N VAL A 81 -5.24 9.40 11.71
CA VAL A 81 -5.95 8.21 12.21
C VAL A 81 -6.12 8.30 13.72
N GLY A 82 -7.07 7.53 14.28
CA GLY A 82 -7.26 7.44 15.72
C GLY A 82 -6.00 6.94 16.44
N GLN A 83 -5.73 7.48 17.63
CA GLN A 83 -4.57 7.12 18.46
C GLN A 83 -4.61 5.67 18.97
N ASP A 84 -5.77 5.04 18.89
CA ASP A 84 -6.03 3.63 19.22
C ASP A 84 -5.53 2.66 18.14
N ARG A 85 -5.17 3.17 16.96
CA ARG A 85 -4.69 2.35 15.83
C ARG A 85 -3.16 2.27 15.80
N GLU A 86 -2.64 1.12 15.40
CA GLU A 86 -1.19 0.90 15.25
C GLU A 86 -0.57 1.90 14.27
N GLU A 87 -1.28 2.23 13.19
CA GLU A 87 -0.82 3.13 12.13
C GLU A 87 -0.59 4.57 12.61
N SER A 88 -1.10 4.95 13.79
CA SER A 88 -0.85 6.27 14.37
C SER A 88 0.63 6.50 14.73
N SER A 89 1.37 5.41 14.98
CA SER A 89 2.78 5.42 15.39
C SER A 89 3.76 5.10 14.27
N TRP A 90 3.24 4.75 13.09
CA TRP A 90 4.05 4.28 11.97
C TRP A 90 4.81 5.40 11.28
N ALA A 91 6.08 5.14 11.00
CA ALA A 91 6.89 5.96 10.11
C ALA A 91 6.61 5.59 8.65
N LYS A 92 7.15 6.40 7.73
CA LYS A 92 7.06 6.16 6.29
C LYS A 92 7.45 4.73 5.89
N ILE A 93 8.54 4.20 6.47
CA ILE A 93 9.05 2.86 6.14
C ILE A 93 8.06 1.76 6.53
N ASP A 94 7.37 1.90 7.66
CA ASP A 94 6.37 0.93 8.11
C ASP A 94 5.19 0.87 7.13
N PHE A 95 4.75 2.03 6.61
CA PHE A 95 3.75 2.08 5.54
C PHE A 95 4.24 1.45 4.23
N GLU A 96 5.50 1.67 3.83
CA GLU A 96 6.07 1.04 2.63
C GLU A 96 6.15 -0.49 2.76
N GLU A 97 6.58 -0.99 3.91
CA GLU A 97 6.66 -2.42 4.21
C GLU A 97 5.28 -3.06 4.29
N ALA A 98 4.33 -2.44 4.99
CA ALA A 98 2.96 -2.92 5.09
C ALA A 98 2.28 -2.97 3.70
N ALA A 99 2.45 -1.91 2.90
CA ALA A 99 1.95 -1.88 1.52
C ALA A 99 2.56 -2.99 0.66
N SER A 100 3.88 -3.19 0.74
CA SER A 100 4.57 -4.23 -0.04
C SER A 100 4.09 -5.64 0.33
N ARG A 101 3.91 -5.91 1.63
CA ARG A 101 3.39 -7.19 2.14
C ARG A 101 1.98 -7.46 1.61
N ASP A 102 1.10 -6.47 1.68
CA ASP A 102 -0.28 -6.63 1.24
C ASP A 102 -0.38 -6.77 -0.29
N PHE A 103 0.39 -6.00 -1.07
CA PHE A 103 0.45 -6.20 -2.53
C PHE A 103 0.97 -7.59 -2.89
N ALA A 104 1.97 -8.11 -2.18
CA ALA A 104 2.46 -9.47 -2.40
C ALA A 104 1.36 -10.51 -2.12
N MET A 105 0.58 -10.35 -1.06
CA MET A 105 -0.55 -11.23 -0.75
C MET A 105 -1.69 -11.12 -1.78
N GLY A 106 -2.05 -9.90 -2.19
CA GLY A 106 -3.03 -9.69 -3.26
C GLY A 106 -2.60 -10.33 -4.58
N GLY A 107 -1.32 -10.20 -4.94
CA GLY A 107 -0.74 -10.80 -6.14
C GLY A 107 -0.72 -12.33 -6.10
N ARG A 108 -0.39 -12.93 -4.95
CA ARG A 108 -0.45 -14.40 -4.75
C ARG A 108 -1.85 -14.96 -4.93
N LEU A 109 -2.87 -14.17 -4.63
CA LEU A 109 -4.28 -14.54 -4.80
C LEU A 109 -4.83 -14.19 -6.21
N GLY A 110 -3.98 -13.70 -7.12
CA GLY A 110 -4.32 -13.50 -8.53
C GLY A 110 -4.75 -12.09 -8.94
N ASN A 111 -4.49 -11.05 -8.13
CA ASN A 111 -4.70 -9.66 -8.57
C ASN A 111 -3.48 -9.11 -9.31
N GLU A 112 -3.67 -8.81 -10.59
CA GLU A 112 -2.59 -8.33 -11.48
C GLU A 112 -2.08 -6.94 -11.11
N ILE A 113 -2.93 -6.05 -10.59
CA ILE A 113 -2.51 -4.73 -10.12
C ILE A 113 -1.58 -4.90 -8.91
N ALA A 114 -1.99 -5.72 -7.95
CA ALA A 114 -1.19 -6.01 -6.77
C ALA A 114 0.13 -6.70 -7.12
N LYS A 115 0.12 -7.66 -8.06
CA LYS A 115 1.32 -8.33 -8.55
C LYS A 115 2.31 -7.36 -9.19
N GLY A 116 1.84 -6.42 -10.01
CA GLY A 116 2.68 -5.39 -10.61
C GLY A 116 3.28 -4.44 -9.57
N LEU A 117 2.50 -4.05 -8.57
CA LEU A 117 2.94 -3.14 -7.51
C LEU A 117 3.80 -3.82 -6.43
N ALA A 118 3.68 -5.14 -6.22
CA ALA A 118 4.41 -5.86 -5.18
C ALA A 118 5.94 -5.72 -5.35
N VAL A 119 6.43 -5.69 -6.58
CA VAL A 119 7.87 -5.54 -6.87
C VAL A 119 8.31 -4.08 -6.70
N SER A 120 7.56 -3.13 -7.25
CA SER A 120 7.94 -1.71 -7.24
C SER A 120 7.84 -1.06 -5.85
N THR A 121 7.04 -1.65 -4.96
CA THR A 121 6.87 -1.18 -3.58
C THR A 121 7.79 -1.86 -2.57
N ASN A 122 8.47 -2.95 -2.95
CA ASN A 122 9.36 -3.68 -2.06
C ASN A 122 10.63 -2.87 -1.73
N PRO A 123 10.86 -2.49 -0.45
CA PRO A 123 12.01 -1.67 -0.06
C PRO A 123 13.35 -2.35 -0.35
N THR A 124 13.43 -3.66 -0.11
CA THR A 124 14.63 -4.47 -0.40
C THR A 124 14.92 -4.51 -1.89
N ALA A 125 13.91 -4.73 -2.72
CA ALA A 125 14.08 -4.75 -4.18
C ALA A 125 14.55 -3.39 -4.72
N LYS A 126 14.02 -2.28 -4.19
CA LYS A 126 14.51 -0.93 -4.52
C LYS A 126 15.97 -0.74 -4.16
N LEU A 127 16.36 -1.14 -2.95
CA LEU A 127 17.72 -0.94 -2.44
C LEU A 127 18.73 -1.80 -3.22
N CYS A 128 18.42 -3.06 -3.48
CA CYS A 128 19.22 -3.91 -4.37
C CYS A 128 19.32 -3.30 -5.78
N GLY A 129 18.23 -2.80 -6.34
CA GLY A 129 18.21 -2.15 -7.65
C GLY A 129 19.05 -0.87 -7.70
N GLN A 130 19.05 -0.07 -6.63
CA GLN A 130 19.91 1.11 -6.51
C GLN A 130 21.39 0.72 -6.43
N MET A 131 21.74 -0.26 -5.59
CA MET A 131 23.11 -0.76 -5.47
C MET A 131 23.67 -1.26 -6.81
N VAL A 132 22.89 -2.07 -7.52
CA VAL A 132 23.27 -2.58 -8.84
C VAL A 132 23.42 -1.44 -9.84
N ARG A 133 22.51 -0.47 -9.86
CA ARG A 133 22.59 0.69 -10.76
C ARG A 133 23.84 1.54 -10.49
N GLU A 134 24.18 1.78 -9.23
CA GLU A 134 25.41 2.50 -8.87
C GLU A 134 26.68 1.73 -9.25
N ALA A 135 26.68 0.40 -9.07
CA ALA A 135 27.77 -0.44 -9.55
C ALA A 135 27.91 -0.38 -11.08
N MET A 136 26.80 -0.45 -11.83
CA MET A 136 26.82 -0.37 -13.30
C MET A 136 27.30 1.00 -13.81
N LYS A 137 26.88 2.10 -13.18
CA LYS A 137 27.39 3.45 -13.50
C LYS A 137 28.89 3.56 -13.30
N LYS A 138 29.43 2.89 -12.27
CA LYS A 138 30.87 2.87 -12.00
C LYS A 138 31.65 2.13 -13.07
N GLU A 139 31.14 0.99 -13.55
CA GLU A 139 31.82 0.14 -14.53
C GLU A 139 31.66 0.62 -15.98
N TYR A 140 30.47 1.11 -16.35
CA TYR A 140 30.11 1.42 -17.74
C TYR A 140 29.93 2.92 -18.04
N GLY A 141 30.12 3.76 -17.04
CA GLY A 141 29.98 5.22 -17.15
C GLY A 141 28.57 5.73 -16.82
N PRO A 142 28.43 7.07 -16.64
CA PRO A 142 27.18 7.69 -16.17
C PRO A 142 26.02 7.62 -17.16
N ASP A 143 26.28 7.33 -18.45
CA ASP A 143 25.25 7.18 -19.49
C ASP A 143 24.52 5.82 -19.45
N TYR A 144 24.91 4.92 -18.53
CA TYR A 144 24.25 3.63 -18.38
C TYR A 144 22.84 3.79 -17.77
N GLY A 145 21.82 3.70 -18.62
CA GLY A 145 20.41 3.65 -18.23
C GLY A 145 19.61 4.95 -18.37
N ASN A 146 20.03 5.88 -19.24
CA ASN A 146 19.15 6.95 -19.76
C ASN A 146 18.05 6.38 -20.68
#